data_AF-A0A6J5TZA5-F1
#
_entry.id   AF-A0A6J5TZA5-F1
#
_cell.length_a   1.000
_cell.length_b   1.000
_cell.length_c   1.000
_cell.angle_alpha   90.00
_cell.angle_beta   90.00
_cell.angle_gamma   90.00
#
_symmetry.space_group_name_H-M   'P 1'
#
loop_
_entity.id
_entity.type
_entity.pdbx_description
1 polymer ?
#
loop_
_entity_poly.entity_id
_entity_poly.type
_entity_poly.pdbx_seq_one_letter_code
_entity_poly.pdbx_strand_id
1 'polypeptide(L)'
;MGDMKSVLSRIDKSGEGVCVQAYTLGSLEALLEFLKTPEVNIPVSGISIGTVHKKDVMKASVMLEKKKEFATILAFDVKVTPEAWKLADDLGVKIFMADIIYHLFDQFKGYINNLKEEKKKESSDEAVFPSVIKILPNSVFNKKDPILLGVDVLEGILKVPLYTLDFFYFDTPCFS
;
A
#
# COMPACT_ATOMS: atom_id res chain seq x y z
N MET A 1 -2.63 19.37 -32.85
CA MET A 1 -1.57 18.37 -32.55
C MET A 1 -0.62 18.83 -31.43
N GLY A 2 -0.78 20.04 -30.87
CA GLY A 2 -0.05 20.52 -29.69
C GLY A 2 -0.68 20.11 -28.35
N ASP A 3 -1.99 19.94 -28.33
CA ASP A 3 -2.79 19.80 -27.09
C ASP A 3 -2.53 18.46 -26.37
N MET A 4 -2.28 17.38 -27.12
CA MET A 4 -1.93 16.10 -26.49
C MET A 4 -0.52 16.12 -25.89
N LYS A 5 0.41 16.91 -26.44
CA LYS A 5 1.77 17.03 -25.90
C LYS A 5 1.78 17.80 -24.58
N SER A 6 0.92 18.80 -24.41
CA SER A 6 0.79 19.55 -23.15
C SER A 6 0.14 18.72 -22.04
N VAL A 7 -0.74 17.76 -22.38
CA VAL A 7 -1.28 16.84 -21.37
C VAL A 7 -0.27 15.76 -20.98
N LEU A 8 0.51 15.24 -21.94
CA LEU A 8 1.57 14.26 -21.67
C LEU A 8 2.70 14.81 -20.76
N SER A 9 2.95 16.12 -20.77
CA SER A 9 3.94 16.73 -19.87
C SER A 9 3.49 16.79 -18.41
N ARG A 10 2.18 16.60 -18.14
CA ARG A 10 1.60 16.60 -16.79
C ARG A 10 1.71 15.24 -16.10
N ILE A 11 2.10 14.20 -16.84
CA ILE A 11 2.27 12.82 -16.35
C ILE A 11 3.58 12.72 -15.57
N ASP A 12 3.57 11.89 -14.52
CA ASP A 12 4.76 11.58 -13.75
C ASP A 12 5.76 10.77 -14.61
N LYS A 13 6.96 11.33 -14.78
CA LYS A 13 8.02 10.73 -15.60
C LYS A 13 8.73 9.57 -14.92
N SER A 14 8.54 9.37 -13.61
CA SER A 14 9.04 8.18 -12.89
C SER A 14 8.34 6.89 -13.36
N GLY A 15 7.19 7.02 -14.01
CA GLY A 15 6.38 5.89 -14.43
C GLY A 15 5.72 5.17 -13.25
N GLU A 16 5.61 5.82 -12.10
CA GLU A 16 4.81 5.38 -10.96
C GLU A 16 3.51 6.18 -10.89
N GLY A 17 2.37 5.48 -10.75
CA GLY A 17 1.07 6.14 -10.62
C GLY A 17 -0.06 5.41 -11.31
N VAL A 18 -1.27 5.95 -11.14
CA VAL A 18 -2.48 5.37 -11.71
C VAL A 18 -2.59 5.65 -13.21
N CYS A 19 -3.35 4.80 -13.91
CA CYS A 19 -3.73 5.04 -15.29
C CYS A 19 -5.09 5.74 -15.34
N VAL A 20 -5.22 6.76 -16.18
CA VAL A 20 -6.44 7.56 -16.31
C VAL A 20 -7.02 7.45 -17.72
N GLN A 21 -8.33 7.21 -17.80
CA GLN A 21 -9.07 7.11 -19.04
C GLN A 21 -10.27 8.08 -19.03
N ALA A 22 -10.45 8.84 -20.11
CA ALA A 22 -11.60 9.75 -20.26
C ALA A 22 -12.13 9.81 -21.70
N TYR A 23 -13.37 10.29 -21.90
CA TYR A 23 -13.96 10.39 -23.24
C TYR A 23 -13.39 11.56 -24.06
N THR A 24 -13.11 12.70 -23.42
CA THR A 24 -12.60 13.90 -24.08
C THR A 24 -11.30 14.39 -23.44
N LEU A 25 -10.53 15.20 -24.20
CA LEU A 25 -9.32 15.84 -23.69
C LEU A 25 -9.61 16.83 -22.56
N GLY A 26 -10.69 17.61 -22.66
CA GLY A 26 -11.06 18.58 -21.62
C GLY A 26 -11.41 17.90 -20.29
N SER A 27 -12.14 16.77 -20.35
CA SER A 27 -12.43 15.94 -19.18
C SER A 27 -11.16 15.36 -18.55
N LEU A 28 -10.22 14.93 -19.39
CA LEU A 28 -8.93 14.42 -18.94
C LEU A 28 -8.10 15.50 -18.25
N GLU A 29 -8.05 16.72 -18.80
CA GLU A 29 -7.34 17.85 -18.20
C GLU A 29 -7.93 18.23 -16.85
N ALA A 30 -9.26 18.32 -16.75
CA ALA A 30 -9.95 18.61 -15.49
C ALA A 30 -9.65 17.55 -14.42
N LEU A 31 -9.67 16.26 -14.82
CA LEU A 31 -9.35 15.16 -13.92
C LEU A 31 -7.88 15.20 -13.46
N LEU A 32 -6.94 15.49 -14.36
CA LEU A 32 -5.52 15.62 -14.00
C LEU A 32 -5.24 16.82 -13.09
N GLU A 33 -5.91 17.96 -13.32
CA GLU A 33 -5.79 19.13 -12.46
C GLU A 33 -6.29 18.81 -11.05
N PHE A 34 -7.41 18.10 -10.95
CA PHE A 34 -7.98 17.66 -9.69
C PHE A 34 -7.06 16.69 -8.94
N LEU A 35 -6.47 15.71 -9.62
CA LEU A 35 -5.56 14.73 -9.02
C LEU A 35 -4.25 15.35 -8.48
N LYS A 36 -3.84 16.50 -9.02
CA LYS A 36 -2.65 17.25 -8.58
C LYS A 36 -2.88 18.14 -7.36
N THR A 37 -4.14 18.34 -6.96
CA THR A 37 -4.43 19.15 -5.78
C THR A 37 -3.74 18.56 -4.53
N PRO A 38 -3.26 19.39 -3.59
CA PRO A 38 -2.48 18.93 -2.43
C PRO A 38 -3.26 18.00 -1.50
N GLU A 39 -4.59 18.06 -1.53
CA GLU A 39 -5.50 17.18 -0.77
C GLU A 39 -5.50 15.74 -1.30
N VAL A 40 -5.11 15.57 -2.56
CA VAL A 40 -5.22 14.33 -3.32
C VAL A 40 -3.84 13.76 -3.64
N ASN A 41 -3.00 14.56 -4.28
CA ASN A 41 -1.62 14.28 -4.68
C ASN A 41 -1.41 12.83 -5.19
N ILE A 42 -2.21 12.42 -6.17
CA ILE A 42 -2.10 11.08 -6.77
C ILE A 42 -1.24 11.19 -8.03
N PRO A 43 -0.12 10.45 -8.11
CA PRO A 43 0.68 10.44 -9.32
C PRO A 43 -0.05 9.68 -10.43
N VAL A 44 0.04 10.22 -11.65
CA VAL A 44 -0.54 9.62 -12.86
C VAL A 44 0.59 9.19 -13.76
N SER A 45 0.62 7.92 -14.14
CA SER A 45 1.68 7.33 -14.98
C SER A 45 1.26 7.13 -16.43
N GLY A 46 -0.04 7.08 -16.70
CA GLY A 46 -0.59 6.83 -18.03
C GLY A 46 -1.92 7.53 -18.24
N ILE A 47 -2.13 8.02 -19.46
CA ILE A 47 -3.39 8.59 -19.91
C ILE A 47 -3.82 7.95 -21.22
N SER A 48 -5.12 7.82 -21.43
CA SER A 48 -5.69 7.39 -22.71
C SER A 48 -7.12 7.92 -22.87
N ILE A 49 -7.56 8.05 -24.12
CA ILE A 49 -8.87 8.60 -24.47
C ILE A 49 -9.75 7.50 -25.06
N GLY A 50 -11.01 7.44 -24.65
CA GLY A 50 -12.01 6.48 -25.13
C GLY A 50 -12.15 5.25 -24.23
N THR A 51 -12.77 4.19 -24.75
CA THR A 51 -13.05 2.95 -24.03
C THR A 51 -11.78 2.30 -23.45
N VAL A 52 -11.89 1.73 -22.25
CA VAL A 52 -10.81 0.93 -21.63
C VAL A 52 -10.74 -0.44 -22.28
N HIS A 53 -9.55 -0.81 -22.76
CA HIS A 53 -9.28 -2.10 -23.40
C HIS A 53 -8.23 -2.91 -22.63
N LYS A 54 -8.04 -4.18 -23.03
CA LYS A 54 -7.00 -5.07 -22.48
C LYS A 54 -5.61 -4.44 -22.42
N LYS A 55 -5.23 -3.69 -23.44
CA LYS A 55 -3.92 -3.00 -23.50
C LYS A 55 -3.70 -2.01 -22.35
N ASP A 56 -4.78 -1.40 -21.86
CA ASP A 56 -4.73 -0.40 -20.80
C ASP A 56 -4.59 -1.09 -19.44
N VAL A 57 -5.29 -2.23 -19.26
CA VAL A 57 -5.11 -3.14 -18.11
C VAL A 57 -3.68 -3.68 -18.04
N MET A 58 -3.11 -4.12 -19.17
CA MET A 58 -1.72 -4.60 -19.23
C MET A 58 -0.69 -3.52 -18.85
N LYS A 59 -0.99 -2.24 -19.10
CA LYS A 59 -0.11 -1.14 -18.66
C LYS A 59 -0.24 -0.91 -17.16
N ALA A 60 -1.46 -0.91 -16.64
CA ALA A 60 -1.73 -0.73 -15.22
C ALA A 60 -1.17 -1.87 -14.36
N SER A 61 -1.13 -3.11 -14.89
CA SER A 61 -0.60 -4.28 -14.17
C SER A 61 0.88 -4.16 -13.85
N VAL A 62 1.65 -3.34 -14.58
CA VAL A 62 3.07 -3.08 -14.27
C VAL A 62 3.24 -2.49 -12.86
N MET A 63 2.22 -1.78 -12.35
CA MET A 63 2.26 -1.23 -10.99
C MET A 63 2.10 -2.29 -9.91
N LEU A 64 1.65 -3.50 -10.21
CA LEU A 64 1.52 -4.58 -9.22
C LEU A 64 2.87 -4.96 -8.59
N GLU A 65 3.94 -4.90 -9.39
CA GLU A 65 5.31 -5.20 -8.92
C GLU A 65 5.99 -3.99 -8.27
N LYS A 66 5.59 -2.77 -8.65
CA LYS A 66 6.17 -1.53 -8.09
C LYS A 66 5.45 -1.06 -6.83
N LYS A 67 4.18 -0.68 -6.99
CA LYS A 67 3.30 -0.12 -5.96
C LYS A 67 1.88 -0.61 -6.22
N LYS A 68 1.50 -1.72 -5.58
CA LYS A 68 0.19 -2.38 -5.75
C LYS A 68 -1.01 -1.44 -5.63
N GLU A 69 -0.92 -0.45 -4.76
CA GLU A 69 -1.94 0.59 -4.57
C GLU A 69 -2.21 1.43 -5.83
N PHE A 70 -1.23 1.53 -6.74
CA PHE A 70 -1.34 2.23 -8.02
C PHE A 70 -1.66 1.31 -9.20
N ALA A 71 -1.84 0.00 -9.00
CA ALA A 71 -2.31 -0.94 -10.01
C ALA A 71 -3.81 -0.77 -10.27
N THR A 72 -4.15 0.43 -10.75
CA THR A 72 -5.51 0.94 -10.79
C THR A 72 -5.75 1.76 -12.06
N ILE A 73 -6.93 1.60 -12.65
CA ILE A 73 -7.44 2.41 -13.76
C ILE A 73 -8.61 3.27 -13.28
N LEU A 74 -8.50 4.58 -13.48
CA LEU A 74 -9.55 5.56 -13.25
C LEU A 74 -10.27 5.87 -14.56
N ALA A 75 -11.48 5.35 -14.74
CA ALA A 75 -12.29 5.47 -15.95
C ALA A 75 -13.41 6.50 -15.76
N PHE A 76 -13.23 7.70 -16.32
CA PHE A 76 -14.17 8.81 -16.25
C PHE A 76 -15.02 8.92 -17.52
N ASP A 77 -16.34 8.75 -17.38
CA ASP A 77 -17.32 8.85 -18.48
C ASP A 77 -16.95 7.98 -19.70
N VAL A 78 -16.41 6.78 -19.46
CA VAL A 78 -16.03 5.82 -20.51
C VAL A 78 -16.51 4.42 -20.19
N LYS A 79 -16.66 3.60 -21.23
CA LYS A 79 -16.98 2.18 -21.10
C LYS A 79 -15.70 1.37 -20.90
N VAL A 80 -15.85 0.18 -20.31
CA VAL A 80 -14.79 -0.83 -20.17
C VAL A 80 -15.24 -2.07 -20.92
N THR A 81 -14.40 -2.64 -21.77
CA THR A 81 -14.80 -3.84 -22.51
C THR A 81 -14.84 -5.08 -21.60
N PRO A 82 -15.69 -6.08 -21.89
CA PRO A 82 -15.76 -7.31 -21.10
C PRO A 82 -14.42 -8.02 -20.97
N GLU A 83 -13.61 -7.96 -22.03
CA GLU A 83 -12.27 -8.55 -22.06
C GLU A 83 -11.29 -7.82 -21.14
N ALA A 84 -11.46 -6.51 -20.97
CA ALA A 84 -10.66 -5.70 -20.04
C ALA A 84 -11.05 -6.01 -18.60
N TRP A 85 -12.35 -6.13 -18.31
CA TRP A 85 -12.84 -6.54 -16.99
C TRP A 85 -12.29 -7.90 -16.57
N LYS A 86 -12.37 -8.89 -17.46
CA LYS A 86 -11.85 -10.23 -17.18
C LYS A 86 -10.35 -10.19 -16.88
N LEU A 87 -9.57 -9.49 -17.70
CA LEU A 87 -8.12 -9.40 -17.51
C LEU A 87 -7.75 -8.64 -16.23
N ALA A 88 -8.54 -7.63 -15.87
CA ALA A 88 -8.31 -6.86 -14.65
C ALA A 88 -8.53 -7.71 -13.40
N ASP A 89 -9.56 -8.56 -13.41
CA ASP A 89 -9.81 -9.53 -12.34
C ASP A 89 -8.69 -10.59 -12.28
N ASP A 90 -8.32 -11.16 -13.43
CA ASP A 90 -7.26 -12.18 -13.53
C ASP A 90 -5.89 -11.67 -13.01
N LEU A 91 -5.55 -10.40 -13.27
CA LEU A 91 -4.29 -9.79 -12.86
C LEU A 91 -4.35 -9.10 -11.50
N GLY A 92 -5.54 -8.88 -10.93
CA GLY A 92 -5.71 -8.09 -9.70
C GLY A 92 -5.56 -6.57 -9.90
N VAL A 93 -5.81 -6.06 -11.11
CA VAL A 93 -5.88 -4.62 -11.39
C VAL A 93 -7.28 -4.09 -11.04
N LYS A 94 -7.37 -3.01 -10.28
CA LYS A 94 -8.66 -2.39 -9.95
C LYS A 94 -9.09 -1.39 -11.01
N ILE A 95 -10.35 -1.44 -11.42
CA ILE A 95 -10.93 -0.46 -12.35
C ILE A 95 -12.05 0.28 -11.60
N PHE A 96 -11.91 1.60 -11.46
CA PHE A 96 -12.96 2.47 -10.93
C PHE A 96 -13.63 3.18 -12.09
N MET A 97 -14.96 3.16 -12.10
CA MET A 97 -15.78 3.80 -13.12
C MET A 97 -16.72 4.81 -12.46
N ALA A 98 -16.78 6.02 -13.03
CA ALA A 98 -17.79 6.99 -12.68
C ALA A 98 -18.00 7.98 -13.83
N ASP A 99 -19.19 8.57 -13.85
CA ASP A 99 -19.61 9.68 -14.71
C ASP A 99 -19.34 11.06 -14.09
N ILE A 100 -19.04 11.10 -12.77
CA ILE A 100 -18.75 12.31 -12.00
C ILE A 100 -17.36 12.18 -11.33
N ILE A 101 -16.51 13.20 -11.49
CA ILE A 101 -15.10 13.19 -11.02
C ILE A 101 -15.01 12.91 -9.51
N TYR A 102 -15.90 13.51 -8.71
CA TYR A 102 -15.90 13.34 -7.25
C TYR A 102 -16.15 11.90 -6.81
N HIS A 103 -17.10 11.20 -7.45
CA HIS A 103 -17.37 9.80 -7.13
C HIS A 103 -16.18 8.90 -7.47
N LEU A 104 -15.51 9.16 -8.59
CA LEU A 104 -14.32 8.40 -8.98
C LEU A 104 -13.21 8.54 -7.94
N PHE A 105 -13.04 9.77 -7.45
CA PHE A 105 -12.04 10.08 -6.45
C PHE A 105 -12.38 9.48 -5.08
N ASP A 106 -13.63 9.59 -4.62
CA ASP A 106 -14.06 9.04 -3.34
C ASP A 106 -13.89 7.50 -3.31
N GLN A 107 -14.23 6.82 -4.40
CA GLN A 107 -13.99 5.38 -4.56
C GLN A 107 -12.50 5.05 -4.45
N PHE A 108 -11.65 5.81 -5.15
CA PHE A 108 -10.21 5.59 -5.10
C PHE A 108 -9.60 5.90 -3.73
N LYS A 109 -10.02 6.99 -3.09
CA LYS A 109 -9.56 7.38 -1.75
C LYS A 109 -9.97 6.36 -0.71
N GLY A 110 -11.20 5.85 -0.78
CA GLY A 110 -11.69 4.76 0.05
C GLY A 110 -10.82 3.50 -0.12
N TYR A 111 -10.50 3.13 -1.36
CA TYR A 111 -9.61 2.00 -1.65
C TYR A 111 -8.20 2.17 -1.05
N ILE A 112 -7.57 3.33 -1.25
CA ILE A 112 -6.23 3.60 -0.70
C ILE A 112 -6.23 3.60 0.83
N ASN A 113 -7.27 4.17 1.46
CA ASN A 113 -7.39 4.16 2.92
C ASN A 113 -7.56 2.73 3.45
N ASN A 114 -8.41 1.92 2.83
CA ASN A 114 -8.59 0.52 3.20
C ASN A 114 -7.27 -0.26 3.07
N LEU A 115 -6.54 -0.09 1.97
CA LEU A 115 -5.22 -0.72 1.80
C LEU A 115 -4.21 -0.29 2.86
N LYS A 116 -4.21 0.98 3.25
CA LYS A 116 -3.35 1.49 4.34
C LYS A 116 -3.73 0.88 5.68
N GLU A 117 -5.02 0.73 5.96
CA GLU A 117 -5.51 0.09 7.18
C GLU A 117 -5.18 -1.40 7.23
N GLU A 118 -5.32 -2.11 6.11
CA GLU A 118 -4.94 -3.53 5.98
C GLU A 118 -3.44 -3.70 6.20
N LYS A 119 -2.58 -2.93 5.51
CA LYS A 119 -1.13 -2.93 5.73
C LYS A 119 -0.75 -2.59 7.17
N LYS A 120 -1.49 -1.68 7.83
CA LYS A 120 -1.24 -1.33 9.23
C LYS A 120 -1.60 -2.47 10.18
N LYS A 121 -2.66 -3.23 9.89
CA LYS A 121 -3.03 -4.42 10.66
C LYS A 121 -2.00 -5.53 10.47
N GLU A 122 -1.61 -5.81 9.23
CA GLU A 122 -0.58 -6.81 8.92
C GLU A 122 0.77 -6.49 9.56
N SER A 123 1.22 -5.23 9.52
CA SER A 123 2.49 -4.83 10.16
C SER A 123 2.41 -4.77 11.69
N SER A 124 1.22 -4.63 12.28
CA SER A 124 1.06 -4.63 13.74
C SER A 124 1.25 -6.00 14.38
N ASP A 125 1.13 -7.08 13.60
CA ASP A 125 1.40 -8.45 14.05
C ASP A 125 2.89 -8.83 13.95
N GLU A 126 3.69 -8.13 13.15
CA GLU A 126 5.13 -8.40 12.96
C GLU A 126 6.05 -7.46 13.76
N ALA A 127 5.53 -6.33 14.24
CA ALA A 127 6.30 -5.38 15.04
C ALA A 127 6.52 -5.88 16.48
N VAL A 128 7.67 -6.49 16.74
CA VAL A 128 8.18 -6.72 18.11
C VAL A 128 8.74 -5.40 18.64
N PHE A 129 7.97 -4.74 19.50
CA PHE A 129 8.44 -3.53 20.20
C PHE A 129 9.51 -3.91 21.23
N PRO A 130 10.59 -3.11 21.40
CA PRO A 130 11.60 -3.39 22.41
C PRO A 130 10.96 -3.36 23.80
N SER A 131 11.27 -4.38 24.59
CA SER A 131 10.81 -4.49 25.98
C SER A 131 12.00 -4.79 26.88
N VAL A 132 12.06 -4.14 28.04
CA VAL A 132 13.06 -4.42 29.07
C VAL A 132 12.42 -5.36 30.09
N ILE A 133 13.00 -6.55 30.23
CA ILE A 133 12.55 -7.55 31.20
C ILE A 133 13.60 -7.79 32.27
N LYS A 134 13.14 -8.09 33.48
CA LYS A 134 13.98 -8.50 34.60
C LYS A 134 13.60 -9.91 35.02
N ILE A 135 14.58 -10.81 35.06
CA ILE A 135 14.37 -12.16 35.59
C ILE A 135 14.22 -12.08 37.10
N LEU A 136 13.16 -12.67 37.64
CA LEU A 136 12.92 -12.67 39.07
C LEU A 136 13.87 -13.67 39.78
N PRO A 137 14.50 -13.26 40.90
CA PRO A 137 15.35 -14.17 41.67
C PRO A 137 14.53 -15.38 42.14
N ASN A 138 15.13 -16.58 42.06
CA ASN A 138 14.52 -17.87 42.39
C ASN A 138 13.32 -18.31 41.52
N SER A 139 13.01 -17.60 40.43
CA SER A 139 11.88 -17.93 39.54
C SER A 139 12.35 -18.61 38.25
N VAL A 140 13.26 -19.58 38.38
CA VAL A 140 13.75 -20.41 37.26
C VAL A 140 13.16 -21.80 37.41
N PHE A 141 12.09 -22.06 36.65
CA PHE A 141 11.30 -23.30 36.78
C PHE A 141 11.89 -24.45 35.96
N ASN A 142 12.38 -24.14 34.76
CA ASN A 142 13.04 -25.13 33.91
C ASN A 142 14.28 -24.52 33.25
N LYS A 143 15.43 -25.16 33.46
CA LYS A 143 16.74 -24.71 32.94
C LYS A 143 17.12 -25.36 31.61
N LYS A 144 16.34 -26.35 31.15
CA LYS A 144 16.59 -27.09 29.91
C LYS A 144 15.39 -27.00 28.98
N ASP A 145 15.65 -27.12 27.69
CA ASP A 145 14.67 -26.91 26.61
C ASP A 145 13.29 -27.55 26.90
N PRO A 146 12.20 -26.76 26.99
CA PRO A 146 12.15 -25.29 26.90
C PRO A 146 12.49 -24.60 28.22
N ILE A 147 13.30 -23.55 28.14
CA ILE A 147 13.64 -22.69 29.29
C ILE A 147 12.37 -22.00 29.81
N LEU A 148 12.09 -22.10 31.11
CA LEU A 148 10.92 -21.50 31.76
C LEU A 148 11.35 -20.58 32.91
N LEU A 149 11.11 -19.28 32.75
CA LEU A 149 11.53 -18.21 33.65
C LEU A 149 10.34 -17.35 34.06
N GLY A 150 10.25 -17.00 35.34
CA GLY A 150 9.42 -15.90 35.81
C GLY A 150 10.15 -14.58 35.55
N VAL A 151 9.50 -13.68 34.82
CA VAL A 151 10.04 -12.36 34.47
C VAL A 151 9.07 -11.27 34.89
N ASP A 152 9.62 -10.10 35.19
CA ASP A 152 8.89 -8.86 35.37
C ASP A 152 9.17 -7.94 34.17
N VAL A 153 8.12 -7.29 33.65
CA VAL A 153 8.25 -6.39 32.50
C VAL A 153 8.45 -4.99 33.05
N LEU A 154 9.68 -4.48 32.96
CA LEU A 154 10.03 -3.15 33.46
C LEU A 154 9.54 -2.06 32.50
N GLU A 155 9.71 -2.27 31.19
CA GLU A 155 9.32 -1.33 30.14
C GLU A 155 8.84 -2.07 28.89
N GLY A 156 7.87 -1.49 28.18
CA GLY A 156 7.33 -2.02 26.92
C GLY A 156 6.24 -3.09 27.12
N ILE A 157 5.94 -3.82 26.04
CA ILE A 157 4.93 -4.90 26.03
C ILE A 157 5.60 -6.15 25.45
N LEU A 158 5.67 -7.21 26.24
CA LEU A 158 6.20 -8.51 25.81
C LEU A 158 5.13 -9.24 24.98
N LYS A 159 5.40 -9.51 23.69
CA LYS A 159 4.55 -10.32 22.80
C LYS A 159 5.34 -11.47 22.19
N VAL A 160 4.70 -12.62 22.00
CA VAL A 160 5.25 -13.79 21.31
C VAL A 160 4.94 -13.73 19.80
N PRO A 161 5.85 -14.18 18.91
CA PRO A 161 7.15 -14.79 19.20
C PRO A 161 8.23 -13.76 19.58
N LEU A 162 9.06 -14.10 20.57
CA LEU A 162 10.18 -13.26 21.01
C LEU A 162 11.45 -13.68 20.27
N TYR A 163 12.17 -12.71 19.72
CA TYR A 163 13.54 -12.88 19.26
C TYR A 163 14.46 -12.21 20.28
N THR A 164 15.14 -13.00 21.10
CA THR A 164 16.15 -12.46 22.03
C THR A 164 17.38 -12.06 21.22
N LEU A 165 17.68 -10.76 21.16
CA LEU A 165 19.01 -10.31 20.75
C LEU A 165 19.99 -10.70 21.87
N ASP A 166 21.03 -11.44 21.53
CA ASP A 166 22.05 -11.99 22.45
C ASP A 166 22.87 -10.89 23.15
N PHE A 167 22.24 -10.14 24.06
CA PHE A 167 22.89 -9.37 25.10
C PHE A 167 22.54 -9.96 26.46
N PHE A 168 22.76 -11.27 26.62
CA PHE A 168 22.98 -11.86 27.94
C PHE A 168 24.38 -11.44 28.42
N TYR A 169 24.50 -10.21 28.94
CA TYR A 169 25.58 -9.91 29.87
C TYR A 169 25.25 -10.65 31.17
N PHE A 170 25.73 -11.88 31.30
CA PHE A 170 25.88 -12.53 32.60
C PHE A 170 26.96 -11.78 33.37
N ASP A 171 26.63 -10.60 33.91
CA ASP A 171 27.34 -10.07 35.06
C ASP A 171 26.91 -10.92 36.26
N THR A 172 27.55 -12.08 36.38
CA THR A 172 27.68 -12.76 37.67
C THR A 172 28.69 -11.98 38.50
N PRO A 173 28.31 -11.28 39.58
CA PRO A 173 29.26 -10.98 40.62
C PRO A 173 29.53 -12.26 41.40
N CYS A 174 30.80 -12.55 41.61
CA CYS A 174 31.31 -13.59 42.49
C CYS A 174 30.46 -13.77 43.76
N PHE A 175 30.12 -15.01 44.08
CA PHE A 175 30.13 -15.44 45.47
C PHE A 175 30.87 -16.77 45.57
N SER A 176 31.93 -16.71 46.37
CA SER A 176 32.69 -17.81 46.96
C SER A 176 31.84 -18.91 47.57
#